data_AF-A0A699VN91-F1
#
_entry.id   AF-A0A699VN91-F1
#
_cell.length_a   1.000
_cell.length_b   1.000
_cell.length_c   1.000
_cell.angle_alpha   90.00
_cell.angle_beta   90.00
_cell.angle_gamma   90.00
#
_symmetry.space_group_name_H-M   'P 1'
#
loop_
_entity.id
_entity.type
_entity.pdbx_description
1 polymer ?
#
loop_
_entity_poly.entity_id
_entity_poly.type
_entity_poly.pdbx_seq_one_letter_code
_entity_poly.pdbx_strand_id
1 'polypeptide(L)'
;LLWITVEEDGVTRLKKYFELSAAEAIQVDYDVKARNIILQGLPLEVYALVSTHKVAKELWERIQMLMQGTSLTKQERECKLYDEFDKFTYRKGETLCDFYLRFSLLLNGMNMYNMKLEQFQVNTKFLNTLPLEWSKFVTDVKLVRYLHTTNVDQLHAYLGQH
;
A
#
# COMPACT_ATOMS: atom_id res chain seq x y z
N LEU A 1 19.00 -15.73 -15.19
CA LEU A 1 20.36 -16.34 -15.17
C LEU A 1 21.14 -15.65 -14.08
N LEU A 2 21.23 -16.28 -12.90
CA LEU A 2 22.40 -16.07 -12.06
C LEU A 2 23.60 -16.39 -12.95
N TRP A 3 24.32 -15.35 -13.33
CA TRP A 3 25.43 -15.42 -14.26
C TRP A 3 26.60 -16.08 -13.54
N ILE A 4 26.51 -17.40 -13.39
CA ILE A 4 27.56 -18.20 -12.78
C ILE A 4 28.76 -18.10 -13.70
N THR A 5 29.79 -17.45 -13.20
CA THR A 5 31.02 -17.23 -13.94
C THR A 5 32.07 -18.28 -13.58
N VAL A 6 32.97 -18.49 -14.51
CA VAL A 6 34.22 -19.21 -14.31
C VAL A 6 35.35 -18.30 -14.76
N GLU A 7 36.46 -18.35 -14.05
CA GLU A 7 37.71 -17.69 -14.43
C GLU A 7 38.56 -18.70 -15.20
N GLU A 8 38.89 -18.37 -16.45
CA GLU A 8 39.71 -19.20 -17.33
C GLU A 8 40.77 -18.28 -17.95
N ASP A 9 42.05 -18.59 -17.72
CA ASP A 9 43.19 -17.79 -18.19
C ASP A 9 43.13 -16.30 -17.81
N GLY A 10 42.64 -16.00 -16.61
CA GLY A 10 42.48 -14.62 -16.11
C GLY A 10 41.32 -13.84 -16.73
N VAL A 11 40.47 -14.50 -17.53
CA VAL A 11 39.26 -13.93 -18.11
C VAL A 11 38.03 -14.54 -17.45
N THR A 12 37.15 -13.69 -16.93
CA THR A 12 35.86 -14.12 -16.40
C THR A 12 34.86 -14.30 -17.54
N ARG A 13 34.34 -15.52 -17.71
CA ARG A 13 33.26 -15.82 -18.67
C ARG A 13 32.09 -16.54 -18.00
N LEU A 14 30.95 -16.55 -18.67
CA LEU A 14 29.77 -17.30 -18.23
C LEU A 14 30.00 -18.81 -18.41
N LYS A 15 29.58 -19.58 -17.41
CA LYS A 15 29.46 -21.04 -17.56
C LYS A 15 28.37 -21.37 -18.57
N LYS A 16 28.65 -22.33 -19.45
CA LYS A 16 27.65 -23.00 -20.27
C LYS A 16 26.86 -23.97 -19.38
N TYR A 17 25.65 -24.33 -19.81
CA TYR A 17 24.77 -25.18 -18.99
C TYR A 17 25.41 -26.53 -18.60
N PHE A 18 26.18 -27.15 -19.50
CA PHE A 18 26.87 -28.41 -19.21
C PHE A 18 28.08 -28.27 -18.28
N GLU A 19 28.55 -27.05 -18.03
CA GLU A 19 29.65 -26.74 -17.09
C GLU A 19 29.11 -26.52 -15.66
N LEU A 20 27.78 -26.55 -15.49
CA LEU A 20 27.14 -26.37 -14.19
C LEU A 20 27.21 -27.66 -13.37
N SER A 21 27.48 -27.51 -12.08
CA SER A 21 27.18 -28.54 -11.09
C SER A 21 25.68 -28.79 -11.02
N ALA A 22 25.28 -29.94 -10.46
CA ALA A 22 23.87 -30.29 -10.29
C ALA A 22 23.08 -29.23 -9.51
N ALA A 23 23.66 -28.66 -8.44
CA ALA A 23 23.02 -27.61 -7.65
C ALA A 23 22.84 -26.31 -8.44
N GLU A 24 23.86 -25.91 -9.21
CA GLU A 24 23.80 -24.73 -10.08
C GLU A 24 22.74 -24.89 -11.18
N ALA A 25 22.65 -26.07 -11.80
CA ALA A 25 21.65 -26.37 -12.81
C ALA A 25 20.21 -26.31 -12.25
N ILE A 26 20.00 -26.87 -11.05
CA ILE A 26 18.71 -26.80 -10.34
C ILE A 26 18.32 -25.34 -10.05
N GLN A 27 19.26 -24.53 -9.58
CA GLN A 27 19.01 -23.11 -9.29
C GLN A 27 18.63 -22.32 -10.55
N VAL A 28 19.30 -22.59 -11.68
CA VAL A 28 18.99 -21.97 -12.98
C VAL A 28 17.59 -22.36 -13.45
N ASP A 29 17.21 -23.63 -13.34
CA ASP A 29 15.87 -24.11 -13.72
C ASP A 29 14.77 -23.44 -12.88
N TYR A 30 14.98 -23.33 -11.57
CA TYR A 30 14.03 -22.62 -10.70
C TYR A 30 13.93 -21.13 -11.01
N ASP A 31 15.04 -20.44 -11.30
CA ASP A 31 15.02 -19.02 -11.71
C ASP A 31 14.22 -18.82 -13.01
N VAL A 32 14.40 -19.70 -13.99
CA VAL A 32 13.64 -19.67 -15.25
C VAL A 32 12.15 -19.92 -15.02
N LYS A 33 11.81 -20.93 -14.21
CA LYS A 33 10.40 -21.23 -13.85
C LYS A 33 9.74 -20.07 -13.13
N ALA A 34 10.40 -19.52 -12.10
CA ALA A 34 9.90 -18.39 -11.34
C ALA A 34 9.69 -17.16 -12.24
N ARG A 35 10.66 -16.85 -13.11
CA ARG A 35 10.53 -15.76 -14.09
C ARG A 35 9.31 -15.94 -15.00
N ASN A 36 9.13 -17.13 -15.56
CA ASN A 36 8.02 -17.39 -16.46
C ASN A 36 6.65 -17.28 -15.77
N ILE A 37 6.53 -17.81 -14.54
CA ILE A 37 5.31 -17.68 -13.73
C ILE A 37 5.00 -16.20 -13.47
N ILE A 38 5.99 -15.42 -13.04
CA ILE A 38 5.83 -13.98 -12.80
C ILE A 38 5.33 -13.29 -14.07
N LEU A 39 6.01 -13.49 -15.21
CA LEU A 39 5.66 -12.83 -16.47
C LEU A 39 4.26 -13.18 -16.98
N GLN A 40 3.81 -14.43 -16.78
CA GLN A 40 2.46 -14.87 -17.19
C GLN A 40 1.35 -14.21 -16.36
N GLY A 41 1.64 -13.79 -15.13
CA GLY A 41 0.67 -13.13 -14.25
C GLY A 41 0.54 -11.62 -14.45
N LEU A 42 1.31 -11.01 -15.36
CA LEU A 42 1.35 -9.55 -15.51
C LEU A 42 0.37 -9.03 -16.56
N PRO A 43 -0.25 -7.86 -16.33
CA PRO A 43 -0.86 -7.06 -17.40
C PRO A 43 0.15 -6.72 -18.50
N LEU A 44 -0.33 -6.57 -19.74
CA LEU A 44 0.52 -6.38 -20.92
C LEU A 44 1.42 -5.14 -20.79
N GLU A 45 0.91 -4.07 -20.20
CA GLU A 45 1.61 -2.81 -19.98
C GLU A 45 2.80 -2.99 -19.03
N VAL A 46 2.61 -3.77 -17.96
CA VAL A 46 3.66 -4.06 -16.98
C VAL A 46 4.68 -5.03 -17.58
N TYR A 47 4.22 -6.07 -18.29
CA TYR A 47 5.07 -7.04 -18.99
C TYR A 47 6.06 -6.34 -19.93
N ALA A 48 5.58 -5.39 -20.75
CA ALA A 48 6.42 -4.65 -21.69
C ALA A 48 7.58 -3.91 -21.01
N LEU A 49 7.36 -3.42 -19.78
CA LEU A 49 8.36 -2.65 -19.01
C LEU A 49 9.43 -3.52 -18.35
N VAL A 50 9.15 -4.80 -18.10
CA VAL A 50 10.00 -5.65 -17.24
C VAL A 50 10.55 -6.89 -17.93
N SER A 51 10.03 -7.27 -19.10
CA SER A 51 10.37 -8.52 -19.81
C SER A 51 11.87 -8.71 -20.12
N THR A 52 12.64 -7.62 -20.18
CA THR A 52 14.08 -7.61 -20.42
C THR A 52 14.91 -8.14 -19.24
N HIS A 53 14.34 -8.20 -18.02
CA HIS A 53 15.02 -8.71 -16.84
C HIS A 53 15.11 -10.23 -16.91
N LYS A 54 16.31 -10.76 -16.67
CA LYS A 54 16.64 -12.18 -16.90
C LYS A 54 16.67 -13.00 -15.62
N VAL A 55 16.70 -12.36 -14.45
CA VAL A 55 16.71 -13.00 -13.13
C VAL A 55 15.36 -12.75 -12.47
N ALA A 56 14.74 -13.80 -11.92
CA ALA A 56 13.40 -13.71 -11.33
C ALA A 56 13.38 -12.72 -10.15
N LYS A 57 14.45 -12.69 -9.35
CA LYS A 57 14.61 -11.74 -8.25
C LYS A 57 14.61 -10.29 -8.73
N GLU A 58 15.47 -9.94 -9.68
CA GLU A 58 15.55 -8.57 -10.24
C GLU A 58 14.24 -8.16 -10.91
N LEU A 59 13.61 -9.09 -11.64
CA LEU A 59 12.30 -8.90 -12.24
C LEU A 59 11.24 -8.58 -11.18
N TRP A 60 11.21 -9.36 -10.10
CA TRP A 60 10.29 -9.16 -8.98
C TRP A 60 10.51 -7.81 -8.30
N GLU A 61 11.76 -7.46 -8.00
CA GLU A 61 12.13 -6.16 -7.41
C GLU A 61 11.71 -4.99 -8.33
N ARG A 62 11.87 -5.14 -9.65
CA ARG A 62 11.41 -4.13 -10.62
C ARG A 62 9.88 -3.99 -10.65
N ILE A 63 9.13 -5.09 -10.56
CA ILE A 63 7.67 -5.07 -10.49
C ILE A 63 7.20 -4.39 -9.20
N GLN A 64 7.81 -4.74 -8.07
CA GLN A 64 7.54 -4.07 -6.79
C GLN A 64 7.77 -2.56 -6.91
N MET A 65 8.88 -2.15 -7.50
CA MET A 65 9.20 -0.75 -7.77
C MET A 65 8.16 -0.05 -8.68
N LEU A 66 7.66 -0.72 -9.73
CA LEU A 66 6.67 -0.13 -10.64
C LEU A 66 5.28 -0.01 -10.00
N MET A 67 4.86 -1.00 -9.22
CA MET A 67 3.51 -1.04 -8.63
C MET A 67 3.42 -0.30 -7.29
N GLN A 68 4.44 -0.44 -6.45
CA GLN A 68 4.47 0.11 -5.09
C GLN A 68 5.33 1.37 -5.00
N GLY A 69 6.30 1.54 -5.91
CA GLY A 69 7.36 2.54 -5.81
C GLY A 69 8.57 2.07 -4.99
N THR A 70 9.52 2.95 -4.73
CA THR A 70 10.68 2.72 -3.84
C THR A 70 10.26 2.66 -2.35
N SER A 71 11.13 2.23 -1.43
CA SER A 71 10.90 2.46 0.01
C SER A 71 10.64 3.95 0.35
N LEU A 72 11.20 4.87 -0.44
CA LEU A 72 10.90 6.30 -0.40
C LEU A 72 9.42 6.59 -0.68
N THR A 73 8.76 5.84 -1.59
CA THR A 73 7.32 6.02 -1.84
C THR A 73 6.45 5.54 -0.69
N LYS A 74 6.89 4.59 0.14
CA LYS A 74 6.10 4.18 1.32
C LYS A 74 6.04 5.34 2.33
N GLN A 75 7.17 5.89 2.73
CA GLN A 75 7.21 7.01 3.67
C GLN A 75 6.55 8.27 3.09
N GLU A 76 6.76 8.57 1.80
CA GLU A 76 6.06 9.66 1.12
C GLU A 76 4.54 9.46 1.10
N ARG A 77 4.06 8.22 0.90
CA ARG A 77 2.63 7.90 0.94
C ARG A 77 2.08 8.01 2.36
N GLU A 78 2.80 7.53 3.37
CA GLU A 78 2.43 7.73 4.78
C GLU A 78 2.35 9.22 5.13
N CYS A 79 3.34 10.03 4.73
CA CYS A 79 3.32 11.49 4.90
C CYS A 79 2.12 12.13 4.20
N LYS A 80 1.83 11.75 2.94
CA LYS A 80 0.67 12.26 2.21
C LYS A 80 -0.65 11.91 2.87
N LEU A 81 -0.81 10.67 3.35
CA LEU A 81 -2.00 10.23 4.06
C LEU A 81 -2.15 10.95 5.40
N TYR A 82 -1.05 11.15 6.12
CA TYR A 82 -1.05 11.93 7.36
C TYR A 82 -1.46 13.39 7.11
N ASP A 83 -0.90 14.02 6.07
CA ASP A 83 -1.26 15.37 5.64
C ASP A 83 -2.73 15.47 5.23
N GLU A 84 -3.24 14.48 4.49
CA GLU A 84 -4.65 14.42 4.08
C GLU A 84 -5.56 14.26 5.30
N PHE A 85 -5.17 13.45 6.28
CA PHE A 85 -5.87 13.29 7.55
C PHE A 85 -5.85 14.59 8.37
N ASP A 86 -4.70 15.25 8.49
CA ASP A 86 -4.57 16.52 9.22
C ASP A 86 -5.36 17.65 8.55
N LYS A 87 -5.35 17.71 7.22
CA LYS A 87 -6.09 18.73 6.45
C LYS A 87 -7.51 18.31 6.10
N PHE A 88 -7.99 17.17 6.60
CA PHE A 88 -9.31 16.65 6.27
C PHE A 88 -10.40 17.62 6.74
N THR A 89 -11.18 18.12 5.78
CA THR A 89 -12.22 19.13 5.97
C THR A 89 -13.53 18.70 5.33
N TYR A 90 -14.64 19.19 5.89
CA TYR A 90 -15.95 19.04 5.27
C TYR A 90 -16.03 19.92 4.01
N ARG A 91 -16.43 19.34 2.90
CA ARG A 91 -16.56 20.01 1.60
C ARG A 91 -17.90 20.70 1.50
N LYS A 92 -17.91 21.91 0.96
CA LYS A 92 -19.16 22.64 0.71
C LYS A 92 -20.08 21.83 -0.21
N GLY A 93 -21.28 21.51 0.27
CA GLY A 93 -22.30 20.80 -0.49
C GLY A 93 -22.16 19.27 -0.50
N GLU A 94 -21.18 18.68 0.21
CA GLU A 94 -21.18 17.22 0.41
C GLU A 94 -22.25 16.83 1.44
N THR A 95 -22.81 15.63 1.31
CA THR A 95 -23.72 15.07 2.32
C THR A 95 -22.93 14.41 3.46
N LEU A 96 -23.59 14.14 4.60
CA LEU A 96 -22.99 13.37 5.69
C LEU A 96 -22.48 12.00 5.22
N CYS A 97 -23.20 11.36 4.29
CA CYS A 97 -22.81 10.09 3.70
C CYS A 97 -21.54 10.22 2.85
N ASP A 98 -21.46 11.25 1.98
CA ASP A 98 -20.25 11.51 1.17
C ASP A 98 -19.03 11.78 2.05
N PHE A 99 -19.21 12.58 3.11
CA PHE A 99 -18.20 12.86 4.12
C PHE A 99 -17.70 11.58 4.79
N TYR A 100 -18.63 10.74 5.26
CA TYR A 100 -18.31 9.46 5.90
C TYR A 100 -17.56 8.50 4.96
N LEU A 101 -17.99 8.38 3.70
CA LEU A 101 -17.32 7.55 2.71
C LEU A 101 -15.89 8.03 2.44
N ARG A 102 -15.70 9.35 2.27
CA ARG A 102 -14.37 9.95 2.09
C ARG A 102 -13.47 9.70 3.29
N PHE A 103 -13.98 9.90 4.50
CA PHE A 103 -13.21 9.68 5.72
C PHE A 103 -12.84 8.20 5.90
N SER A 104 -13.78 7.30 5.62
CA SER A 104 -13.54 5.84 5.70
C SER A 104 -12.51 5.35 4.67
N LEU A 105 -12.55 5.88 3.44
CA LEU A 105 -11.55 5.59 2.43
C LEU A 105 -10.14 6.04 2.86
N LEU A 106 -10.04 7.21 3.49
CA LEU A 106 -8.79 7.71 4.03
C LEU A 106 -8.25 6.79 5.15
N LEU A 107 -9.10 6.41 6.11
CA LEU A 107 -8.72 5.48 7.17
C LEU A 107 -8.28 4.11 6.63
N ASN A 108 -8.97 3.59 5.62
CA ASN A 108 -8.58 2.34 4.95
C ASN A 108 -7.20 2.46 4.29
N GLY A 109 -6.92 3.59 3.63
CA GLY A 109 -5.61 3.91 3.10
C GLY A 109 -4.53 3.88 4.18
N MET A 110 -4.77 4.55 5.31
CA MET A 110 -3.85 4.55 6.45
C MET A 110 -3.61 3.15 7.04
N ASN A 111 -4.68 2.37 7.23
CA ASN A 111 -4.61 1.00 7.75
C ASN A 111 -3.81 0.06 6.82
N MET A 112 -3.93 0.23 5.50
CA MET A 112 -3.17 -0.55 4.52
C MET A 112 -1.66 -0.38 4.67
N TYR A 113 -1.19 0.78 5.17
CA TYR A 113 0.21 1.03 5.48
C TYR A 113 0.60 0.75 6.93
N ASN A 114 -0.30 0.16 7.74
CA ASN A 114 -0.13 -0.07 9.18
C ASN A 114 0.09 1.21 10.01
N MET A 115 -0.45 2.35 9.56
CA MET A 115 -0.44 3.59 10.33
C MET A 115 -1.41 3.44 11.50
N LYS A 116 -0.90 3.38 12.73
CA LYS A 116 -1.72 3.21 13.93
C LYS A 116 -2.25 4.57 14.40
N LEU A 117 -3.54 4.79 14.24
CA LEU A 117 -4.27 5.88 14.91
C LEU A 117 -5.07 5.30 16.07
N GLU A 118 -5.03 5.96 17.23
CA GLU A 118 -5.92 5.61 18.33
C GLU A 118 -7.37 5.97 17.99
N GLN A 119 -8.32 5.16 18.46
CA GLN A 119 -9.75 5.38 18.20
C GLN A 119 -10.21 6.78 18.61
N PHE A 120 -9.69 7.31 19.72
CA PHE A 120 -9.96 8.67 20.17
C PHE A 120 -9.51 9.73 19.16
N GLN A 121 -8.34 9.56 18.52
CA GLN A 121 -7.83 10.49 17.52
C GLN A 121 -8.73 10.49 16.28
N VAL A 122 -9.11 9.30 15.81
CA VAL A 122 -10.01 9.11 14.67
C VAL A 122 -11.37 9.76 14.94
N ASN A 123 -11.98 9.47 16.09
CA ASN A 123 -13.30 9.99 16.45
C ASN A 123 -13.28 11.50 16.67
N THR A 124 -12.26 12.01 17.35
CA THR A 124 -12.10 13.44 17.56
C THR A 124 -11.94 14.18 16.24
N LYS A 125 -11.16 13.62 15.31
CA LYS A 125 -11.02 14.20 13.97
C LYS A 125 -12.35 14.21 13.23
N PHE A 126 -13.03 13.06 13.14
CA PHE A 126 -14.32 12.94 12.47
C PHE A 126 -15.33 13.98 12.97
N LEU A 127 -15.50 14.07 14.29
CA LEU A 127 -16.47 14.99 14.91
C LEU A 127 -16.09 16.46 14.78
N ASN A 128 -14.80 16.81 14.92
CA ASN A 128 -14.36 18.20 14.81
C ASN A 128 -14.40 18.74 13.38
N THR A 129 -14.40 17.85 12.38
CA THR A 129 -14.48 18.25 10.98
C THR A 129 -15.93 18.55 10.54
N LEU A 130 -16.94 18.05 11.25
CA LEU A 130 -18.33 18.29 10.88
C LEU A 130 -18.71 19.79 10.92
N PRO A 131 -19.64 20.24 10.05
CA PRO A 131 -20.10 21.63 10.05
C PRO A 131 -20.76 22.04 11.37
N LEU A 132 -20.81 23.35 11.63
CA LEU A 132 -21.37 23.93 12.87
C LEU A 132 -22.82 23.52 13.15
N GLU A 133 -23.60 23.18 12.12
CA GLU A 133 -24.97 22.68 12.27
C GLU A 133 -25.04 21.37 13.08
N TRP A 134 -23.95 20.58 13.11
CA TRP A 134 -23.84 19.34 13.88
C TRP A 134 -23.32 19.55 15.32
N SER A 135 -23.03 20.79 15.72
CA SER A 135 -22.34 21.12 16.98
C SER A 135 -23.02 20.55 18.23
N LYS A 136 -24.36 20.55 18.26
CA LYS A 136 -25.14 19.95 19.36
C LYS A 136 -24.84 18.46 19.49
N PHE A 137 -24.97 17.71 18.40
CA PHE A 137 -24.73 16.26 18.39
C PHE A 137 -23.27 15.91 18.66
N VAL A 138 -22.33 16.72 18.17
CA VAL A 138 -20.90 16.58 18.50
C VAL A 138 -20.66 16.72 20.00
N THR A 139 -21.30 17.69 20.64
CA THR A 139 -21.19 17.91 22.09
C THR A 139 -21.80 16.74 22.86
N ASP A 140 -22.99 16.29 22.47
CA ASP A 140 -23.66 15.14 23.08
C ASP A 140 -22.80 13.87 22.98
N VAL A 141 -22.19 13.61 21.82
CA VAL A 141 -21.27 12.47 21.63
C VAL A 141 -20.06 12.59 22.54
N LYS A 142 -19.44 13.77 22.65
CA LYS A 142 -18.26 13.97 23.50
C LYS A 142 -18.56 13.85 25.00
N LEU A 143 -19.78 14.17 25.42
CA LEU A 143 -20.22 14.09 26.82
C LEU A 143 -20.72 12.69 27.20
N VAL A 144 -21.40 12.00 26.29
CA VAL A 144 -22.16 10.77 26.59
C VAL A 144 -21.50 9.52 26.02
N ARG A 145 -20.72 9.62 24.94
CA ARG A 145 -20.08 8.47 24.28
C ARG A 145 -18.58 8.40 24.55
N TYR A 146 -18.13 7.19 24.79
CA TYR A 146 -16.71 6.87 24.89
C TYR A 146 -16.04 7.06 23.53
N LEU A 147 -15.43 8.23 23.33
CA LEU A 147 -14.57 8.53 22.17
C LEU A 147 -13.46 7.48 21.98
N HIS A 148 -13.14 6.72 23.02
CA HIS A 148 -12.14 5.66 23.00
C HIS A 148 -12.65 4.30 22.50
N THR A 149 -13.96 4.03 22.54
CA THR A 149 -14.51 2.68 22.25
C THR A 149 -15.51 2.66 21.10
N THR A 150 -16.13 3.80 20.76
CA THR A 150 -17.08 3.88 19.65
C THR A 150 -16.30 3.90 18.33
N ASN A 151 -16.72 3.17 17.30
CA ASN A 151 -16.10 3.27 15.97
C ASN A 151 -16.79 4.34 15.10
N VAL A 152 -16.18 4.69 13.97
CA VAL A 152 -16.72 5.74 13.07
C VAL A 152 -18.08 5.35 12.51
N ASP A 153 -18.32 4.07 12.23
CA ASP A 153 -19.59 3.58 11.69
C ASP A 153 -20.75 3.83 12.66
N GLN A 154 -20.51 3.61 13.96
CA GLN A 154 -21.47 3.89 15.03
C GLN A 154 -21.72 5.38 15.24
N LEU A 155 -20.70 6.23 15.01
CA LEU A 155 -20.86 7.68 15.03
C LEU A 155 -21.70 8.14 13.84
N HIS A 156 -21.39 7.67 12.64
CA HIS A 156 -22.16 7.96 11.43
C HIS A 156 -23.62 7.51 11.56
N ALA A 157 -23.85 6.28 12.04
CA ALA A 157 -25.20 5.74 12.26
C ALA A 157 -26.02 6.55 13.27
N TYR A 158 -25.39 7.15 14.27
CA TYR A 158 -26.06 8.06 15.21
C TYR A 158 -26.39 9.40 14.58
N LEU A 159 -25.44 10.00 13.88
CA LEU A 159 -25.67 11.28 13.22
C LEU A 159 -26.75 11.18 12.15
N GLY A 160 -26.82 10.07 11.42
CA GLY A 160 -27.85 9.82 10.41
C GLY A 160 -29.28 9.61 10.96
N GLN A 161 -29.48 9.60 12.28
CA GLN A 161 -30.81 9.62 12.90
C GLN A 161 -31.39 11.04 13.01
N HIS A 162 -30.61 12.05 12.67
CA HIS A 162 -30.92 13.47 12.79
C HIS A 162 -30.75 14.19 11.46
#